data_AF-A0A3M7FD68-F1
#
_entry.id   AF-A0A3M7FD68-F1
#
_cell.length_a   1.000
_cell.length_b   1.000
_cell.length_c   1.000
_cell.angle_alpha   90.00
_cell.angle_beta   90.00
_cell.angle_gamma   90.00
#
_symmetry.space_group_name_H-M   'P 1'
#
loop_
_entity.id
_entity.type
_entity.pdbx_description
1 polymer ?
#
loop_
_entity_poly.entity_id
_entity_poly.type
_entity_poly.pdbx_seq_one_letter_code
_entity_poly.pdbx_strand_id
1 'polypeptide(L)'
;MAVGKNKRLSKGKKGLKKRTDPFARKDWYQVKAPSTFNIRDVGKTLVNRTTGLKNANDALKGRIFEASLADLQKDEDHSFRKVKLRVDEVQGKNCLTNFHGMDFTQDKLRSLVRKWQSLIEANAVVKTTDDYLVRLFAIAFTKRRPNQIKKTTYARASQIRAIRKKMTDIMAREASSCTLTQLVTKLIPEVMGREIEKSTQGIYPLQNCHVRKVKLLKQPKFDLGNLLSLHGESNTDDSGQKVEGNREFKEQVLENVVGFQQCDVAQHLNFITGNKNKLAEVQAILSSTPVELKSQNVDLVEIQGTIEEISTDKARRAADAINGPVLVEDTCLCFNAFSELPGPYVKWFLKALGVKQFHKLLAGFEDKSAQAVCTFAYCEGPGHEPIVFQGRTDGKIVEARGPTDFGWDACFEYDGQTYAEMPKEEKNKISHRGRALAKLTEWLKAEV
;
A
#
# COMPACT_ATOMS: atom_id res chain seq x y z
N MET A 1 -9.41 14.21 -92.34
CA MET A 1 -8.04 13.76 -92.01
C MET A 1 -7.82 13.83 -90.51
N ALA A 2 -7.39 12.69 -89.95
CA ALA A 2 -6.78 12.42 -88.63
C ALA A 2 -7.18 13.25 -87.39
N VAL A 3 -8.01 12.63 -86.54
CA VAL A 3 -8.10 12.89 -85.10
C VAL A 3 -6.79 12.44 -84.43
N GLY A 4 -5.92 13.40 -84.08
CA GLY A 4 -4.68 13.17 -83.35
C GLY A 4 -4.96 12.80 -81.89
N LYS A 5 -4.89 11.51 -81.58
CA LYS A 5 -4.95 10.98 -80.21
C LYS A 5 -3.74 11.43 -79.41
N ASN A 6 -3.89 12.46 -78.58
CA ASN A 6 -2.98 12.67 -77.45
C ASN A 6 -3.10 11.46 -76.51
N LYS A 7 -2.09 10.59 -76.50
CA LYS A 7 -1.91 9.55 -75.49
C LYS A 7 -1.92 10.24 -74.12
N ARG A 8 -3.04 10.13 -73.40
CA ARG A 8 -3.08 10.32 -71.95
C ARG A 8 -1.95 9.48 -71.36
N LEU A 9 -0.91 10.14 -70.86
CA LEU A 9 0.01 9.54 -69.91
C LEU A 9 -0.85 8.99 -68.77
N SER A 10 -1.00 7.67 -68.73
CA SER A 10 -1.65 7.02 -67.61
C SER A 10 -0.86 7.42 -66.37
N LYS A 11 -1.51 8.10 -65.41
CA LYS A 11 -0.97 8.23 -64.07
C LYS A 11 -0.68 6.81 -63.61
N GLY A 12 0.59 6.42 -63.63
CA GLY A 12 1.02 5.11 -63.16
C GLY A 12 0.40 4.89 -61.79
N LYS A 13 -0.28 3.75 -61.61
CA LYS A 13 -0.72 3.29 -60.29
C LYS A 13 0.47 3.50 -59.35
N LYS A 14 0.34 4.38 -58.35
CA LYS A 14 1.31 4.47 -57.25
C LYS A 14 1.45 3.03 -56.74
N GLY A 15 2.59 2.41 -57.05
CA GLY A 15 2.83 1.02 -56.67
C GLY A 15 2.56 0.91 -55.17
N LEU A 16 1.75 -0.07 -54.76
CA LEU A 16 1.68 -0.44 -53.35
C LEU A 16 3.13 -0.60 -52.88
N LYS A 17 3.55 0.18 -51.88
CA LYS A 17 4.89 0.06 -51.28
C LYS A 17 5.13 -1.43 -51.04
N LYS A 18 6.22 -1.98 -51.61
CA LYS A 18 6.64 -3.37 -51.37
C LYS A 18 6.54 -3.63 -49.86
N ARG A 19 5.74 -4.62 -49.49
CA ARG A 19 5.51 -5.01 -48.10
C ARG A 19 6.85 -5.52 -47.55
N THR A 20 7.59 -4.64 -46.91
CA THR A 20 8.90 -4.96 -46.30
C THR A 20 8.62 -5.76 -45.04
N ASP A 21 9.42 -6.80 -44.78
CA ASP A 21 9.32 -7.58 -43.54
C ASP A 21 9.42 -6.65 -42.31
N PRO A 22 8.40 -6.63 -41.42
CA PRO A 22 8.46 -5.87 -40.19
C PRO A 22 9.67 -6.17 -39.30
N PHE A 23 10.24 -7.39 -39.36
CA PHE A 23 11.42 -7.77 -38.59
C PHE A 23 12.72 -7.14 -39.11
N ALA A 24 12.77 -6.74 -40.38
CA ALA A 24 13.95 -6.07 -40.95
C ALA A 24 14.23 -4.69 -40.32
N ARG A 25 13.25 -4.11 -39.61
CA ARG A 25 13.38 -2.82 -38.91
C ARG A 25 13.63 -2.96 -37.41
N LYS A 26 13.81 -4.19 -36.91
CA LYS A 26 14.00 -4.50 -35.50
C LYS A 26 15.47 -4.67 -35.18
N ASP A 27 15.89 -4.15 -34.03
CA ASP A 27 17.19 -4.42 -33.46
C ASP A 27 17.02 -5.32 -32.21
N TRP A 28 17.99 -6.21 -32.00
CA TRP A 28 18.00 -7.18 -30.92
C TRP A 28 18.84 -6.71 -29.74
N TYR A 29 18.31 -6.89 -28.54
CA TYR A 29 18.91 -6.52 -27.26
C TYR A 29 18.96 -7.74 -26.34
N GLN A 30 20.02 -7.87 -25.56
CA GLN A 30 20.18 -8.90 -24.53
C GLN A 30 19.65 -8.37 -23.19
N VAL A 31 18.88 -9.17 -22.47
CA VAL A 31 18.36 -8.82 -21.15
C VAL A 31 19.29 -9.37 -20.08
N LYS A 32 19.88 -8.48 -19.28
CA LYS A 32 20.87 -8.82 -18.24
C LYS A 32 20.26 -8.71 -16.85
N ALA A 33 20.28 -9.80 -16.09
CA ALA A 33 19.90 -9.82 -14.68
C ALA A 33 20.99 -9.21 -13.78
N PRO A 34 20.61 -8.72 -12.58
CA PRO A 34 21.55 -8.29 -11.53
C PRO A 34 22.52 -9.40 -11.12
N SER A 35 23.64 -9.01 -10.52
CA SER A 35 24.68 -9.90 -9.97
C SER A 35 24.21 -10.78 -8.80
N THR A 36 23.01 -10.53 -8.26
CA THR A 36 22.39 -11.40 -7.24
C THR A 36 22.00 -12.78 -7.76
N PHE A 37 21.91 -12.95 -9.08
CA PHE A 37 21.57 -14.22 -9.72
C PHE A 37 22.82 -14.83 -10.39
N ASN A 38 22.91 -16.16 -10.38
CA ASN A 38 24.06 -16.87 -10.96
C ASN A 38 24.14 -16.67 -12.49
N ILE A 39 23.01 -16.79 -13.20
CA ILE A 39 22.92 -16.55 -14.63
C ILE A 39 22.45 -15.12 -14.86
N ARG A 40 23.33 -14.33 -15.49
CA ARG A 40 23.02 -12.95 -15.86
C ARG A 40 22.31 -12.83 -17.20
N ASP A 41 22.48 -13.80 -18.10
CA ASP A 41 21.83 -13.80 -19.41
C ASP A 41 20.44 -14.40 -19.35
N VAL A 42 19.42 -13.55 -19.26
CA VAL A 42 18.01 -13.98 -19.12
C VAL A 42 17.39 -14.32 -20.47
N GLY A 43 17.74 -13.56 -21.51
CA GLY A 43 17.16 -13.74 -22.83
C GLY A 43 17.42 -12.58 -23.78
N LYS A 44 16.65 -12.54 -24.87
CA LYS A 44 16.73 -11.49 -25.89
C LYS A 44 15.38 -10.85 -26.13
N THR A 45 15.38 -9.55 -26.40
CA THR A 45 14.18 -8.80 -26.79
C THR A 45 14.47 -8.01 -28.06
N LEU A 46 13.41 -7.69 -28.80
CA LEU A 46 13.49 -6.94 -30.03
C LEU A 46 12.67 -5.65 -29.92
N VAL A 47 13.19 -4.57 -30.48
CA VAL A 47 12.51 -3.28 -30.54
C VAL A 47 12.73 -2.65 -31.91
N ASN A 48 11.89 -1.68 -32.29
CA ASN A 48 12.13 -0.94 -33.52
C ASN A 48 13.46 -0.19 -33.42
N ARG A 49 14.25 -0.23 -34.51
CA ARG A 49 15.43 0.62 -34.64
C ARG A 49 15.04 2.08 -34.41
N THR A 50 15.94 2.83 -33.77
CA THR A 50 15.78 4.26 -33.58
C THR A 50 15.59 4.94 -34.94
N THR A 51 14.48 5.67 -35.10
CA THR A 51 14.18 6.42 -36.33
C THR A 51 13.62 7.79 -35.97
N GLY A 52 14.34 8.85 -36.36
CA GLY A 52 13.93 10.23 -36.06
C GLY A 52 13.76 10.46 -34.56
N LEU A 53 12.57 10.89 -34.16
CA LEU A 53 12.21 11.20 -32.77
C LEU A 53 11.86 9.97 -31.92
N LYS A 54 11.78 8.77 -32.51
CA LYS A 54 11.45 7.55 -31.77
C LYS A 54 12.72 6.79 -31.42
N ASN A 55 13.11 6.88 -30.15
CA ASN A 55 14.28 6.19 -29.61
C ASN A 55 13.94 4.74 -29.20
N ALA A 56 14.81 3.79 -29.57
CA ALA A 56 14.72 2.40 -29.16
C ALA A 56 14.85 2.24 -27.64
N ASN A 57 15.72 3.03 -27.00
CA ASN A 57 16.00 2.94 -25.56
C ASN A 57 14.77 3.29 -24.72
N ASP A 58 14.07 4.37 -25.06
CA ASP A 58 12.86 4.80 -24.35
C ASP A 58 11.75 3.77 -24.44
N ALA A 59 11.68 3.04 -25.56
CA ALA A 59 10.73 1.96 -25.76
C ALA A 59 11.10 0.67 -25.01
N LEU A 60 12.35 0.51 -24.56
CA LEU A 60 12.85 -0.62 -23.79
C LEU A 60 12.77 -0.36 -22.28
N LYS A 61 13.07 0.85 -21.82
CA LYS A 61 12.97 1.25 -20.42
C LYS A 61 11.55 1.04 -19.90
N GLY A 62 11.44 0.55 -18.66
CA GLY A 62 10.16 0.26 -18.02
C GLY A 62 9.50 -1.06 -18.43
N ARG A 63 10.01 -1.78 -19.43
CA ARG A 63 9.53 -3.15 -19.73
C ARG A 63 9.85 -4.09 -18.58
N ILE A 64 8.93 -5.00 -18.30
CA ILE A 64 9.07 -6.02 -17.27
C ILE A 64 9.18 -7.38 -17.95
N PHE A 65 10.25 -8.09 -17.64
CA PHE A 65 10.49 -9.47 -18.05
C PHE A 65 10.20 -10.41 -16.90
N GLU A 66 9.55 -11.54 -17.17
CA GLU A 66 9.29 -12.59 -16.21
C GLU A 66 10.15 -13.81 -16.58
N ALA A 67 10.93 -14.31 -15.63
CA ALA A 67 11.77 -15.49 -15.79
C ALA A 67 11.62 -16.42 -14.59
N SER A 68 11.85 -17.72 -14.78
CA SER A 68 11.89 -18.69 -13.68
C SER A 68 13.14 -18.47 -12.84
N LEU A 69 13.03 -18.60 -11.52
CA LEU A 69 14.19 -18.57 -10.64
C LEU A 69 15.12 -19.76 -10.88
N ALA A 70 14.58 -20.91 -11.31
CA ALA A 70 15.38 -22.07 -11.68
C ALA A 70 16.34 -21.74 -12.83
N ASP A 71 15.85 -21.06 -13.87
CA ASP A 71 16.66 -20.65 -15.01
C ASP A 71 17.72 -19.60 -14.62
N LEU A 72 17.46 -18.79 -13.59
CA LEU A 72 18.41 -17.78 -13.11
C LEU A 72 19.47 -18.36 -12.17
N GLN A 73 19.17 -19.46 -11.46
CA GLN A 73 20.05 -20.03 -10.44
C GLN A 73 20.66 -21.39 -10.83
N LYS A 74 20.17 -22.03 -11.90
CA LYS A 74 20.43 -23.43 -12.28
C LYS A 74 20.00 -24.43 -11.22
N ASP A 75 18.86 -24.15 -10.57
CA ASP A 75 18.32 -25.00 -9.50
C ASP A 75 16.83 -25.28 -9.74
N GLU A 76 16.52 -26.52 -10.10
CA GLU A 76 15.17 -26.98 -10.46
C GLU A 76 14.19 -26.95 -9.28
N ASP A 77 14.68 -27.00 -8.03
CA ASP A 77 13.84 -26.91 -6.83
C ASP A 77 13.11 -25.57 -6.75
N HIS A 78 13.63 -24.54 -7.43
CA HIS A 78 13.07 -23.19 -7.48
C HIS A 78 12.23 -22.91 -8.74
N SER A 79 11.90 -23.92 -9.54
CA SER A 79 11.13 -23.81 -10.80
C SER A 79 9.76 -23.13 -10.66
N PHE A 80 9.14 -23.23 -9.48
CA PHE A 80 7.83 -22.64 -9.21
C PHE A 80 7.85 -21.14 -8.90
N ARG A 81 9.03 -20.53 -8.81
CA ARG A 81 9.20 -19.12 -8.46
C ARG A 81 9.48 -18.32 -9.71
N LYS A 82 8.67 -17.30 -9.95
CA LYS A 82 8.76 -16.41 -11.10
C LYS A 82 9.27 -15.06 -10.65
N VAL A 83 10.39 -14.63 -11.20
CA VAL A 83 11.03 -13.34 -10.89
C VAL A 83 10.67 -12.35 -12.00
N LYS A 84 10.29 -11.14 -11.58
CA LYS A 84 10.01 -10.01 -12.48
C LYS A 84 11.17 -9.04 -12.43
N LEU A 85 11.76 -8.78 -13.59
CA LEU A 85 12.89 -7.89 -13.78
C LEU A 85 12.47 -6.72 -14.67
N ARG A 86 12.63 -5.48 -14.20
CA ARG A 86 12.31 -4.29 -14.98
C ARG A 86 13.58 -3.71 -15.60
N VAL A 87 13.53 -3.31 -16.87
CA VAL A 87 14.62 -2.57 -17.51
C VAL A 87 14.64 -1.14 -16.98
N ASP A 88 15.72 -0.79 -16.30
CA ASP A 88 15.93 0.57 -15.80
C ASP A 88 16.82 1.38 -16.77
N GLU A 89 17.86 0.76 -17.33
CA GLU A 89 18.78 1.40 -18.27
C GLU A 89 19.17 0.46 -19.42
N VAL A 90 19.56 1.05 -20.56
CA VAL A 90 20.06 0.30 -21.73
C VAL A 90 21.47 0.78 -22.06
N GLN A 91 22.42 -0.14 -22.06
CA GLN A 91 23.81 0.12 -22.42
C GLN A 91 24.20 -0.65 -23.68
N GLY A 92 24.46 0.08 -24.77
CA GLY A 92 24.70 -0.53 -26.07
C GLY A 92 23.53 -1.43 -26.48
N LYS A 93 23.75 -2.75 -26.54
CA LYS A 93 22.73 -3.77 -26.81
C LYS A 93 22.28 -4.56 -25.58
N ASN A 94 22.70 -4.15 -24.39
CA ASN A 94 22.35 -4.79 -23.12
C ASN A 94 21.29 -3.97 -22.39
N CYS A 95 20.19 -4.62 -22.00
CA CYS A 95 19.18 -4.07 -21.11
C CYS A 95 19.55 -4.44 -19.67
N LEU A 96 19.93 -3.45 -18.87
CA LEU A 96 20.21 -3.61 -17.45
C LEU A 96 18.89 -3.63 -16.69
N THR A 97 18.68 -4.67 -15.89
CA THR A 97 17.42 -4.89 -15.20
C THR A 97 17.58 -4.87 -13.69
N ASN A 98 16.55 -4.37 -13.01
CA ASN A 98 16.45 -4.40 -11.56
C ASN A 98 15.28 -5.28 -11.12
N PHE A 99 15.32 -5.76 -9.88
CA PHE A 99 14.24 -6.55 -9.30
C PHE A 99 12.95 -5.71 -9.18
N HIS A 100 11.85 -6.24 -9.71
CA HIS A 100 10.55 -5.58 -9.68
C HIS A 100 9.50 -6.37 -8.88
N GLY A 101 9.65 -7.68 -8.78
CA GLY A 101 8.75 -8.50 -7.98
C GLY A 101 8.99 -9.99 -8.14
N MET A 102 8.22 -10.76 -7.38
CA MET A 102 8.26 -12.21 -7.39
C MET A 102 6.83 -12.75 -7.29
N ASP A 103 6.54 -13.85 -7.96
CA ASP A 103 5.25 -14.54 -7.89
C ASP A 103 5.45 -16.06 -7.96
N PHE A 104 4.42 -16.82 -7.64
CA PHE A 104 4.40 -18.27 -7.79
C PHE A 104 3.80 -18.69 -9.13
N THR A 105 4.18 -19.87 -9.61
CA THR A 105 3.42 -20.56 -10.67
C THR A 105 2.06 -21.01 -10.14
N GLN A 106 1.07 -21.10 -11.04
CA GLN A 106 -0.30 -21.44 -10.64
C GLN A 106 -0.42 -22.91 -10.21
N ASP A 107 0.30 -23.80 -10.87
CA ASP A 107 0.42 -25.23 -10.55
C ASP A 107 0.92 -25.44 -9.12
N LYS A 108 2.02 -24.80 -8.73
CA LYS A 108 2.54 -24.92 -7.35
C LYS A 108 1.54 -24.44 -6.34
N LEU A 109 0.94 -23.26 -6.54
CA LEU A 109 -0.06 -22.73 -5.61
C LEU A 109 -1.25 -23.71 -5.45
N ARG A 110 -1.78 -24.22 -6.56
CA ARG A 110 -2.88 -25.19 -6.57
C ARG A 110 -2.49 -26.52 -5.91
N SER A 111 -1.23 -26.94 -6.04
CA SER A 111 -0.72 -28.18 -5.42
C SER A 111 -0.60 -28.11 -3.88
N LEU A 112 -0.33 -26.91 -3.35
CA LEU A 112 -0.17 -26.65 -1.92
C LEU A 112 -1.53 -26.56 -1.21
N VAL A 113 -2.54 -25.97 -1.86
CA VAL A 113 -3.88 -25.81 -1.30
C VAL A 113 -4.63 -27.14 -1.35
N ARG A 114 -4.56 -27.90 -0.26
CA ARG A 114 -5.28 -29.16 -0.04
C ARG A 114 -6.38 -29.02 1.02
N LYS A 115 -7.39 -29.90 0.95
CA LYS A 115 -8.43 -30.02 1.99
C LYS A 115 -7.84 -30.55 3.31
N TRP A 116 -8.59 -30.40 4.41
CA TRP A 116 -8.29 -30.96 5.75
C TRP A 116 -7.15 -30.30 6.52
N GLN A 117 -6.70 -29.13 6.09
CA GLN A 117 -5.72 -28.28 6.76
C GLN A 117 -6.18 -26.82 6.69
N SER A 118 -5.73 -25.99 7.61
CA SER A 118 -5.98 -24.54 7.55
C SER A 118 -4.96 -23.87 6.63
N LEU A 119 -5.45 -22.99 5.75
CA LEU A 119 -4.63 -22.05 4.99
C LEU A 119 -4.48 -20.77 5.81
N ILE A 120 -3.24 -20.30 5.95
CA ILE A 120 -2.91 -19.09 6.68
C ILE A 120 -2.16 -18.16 5.72
N GLU A 121 -2.73 -16.99 5.51
CA GLU A 121 -2.15 -15.91 4.70
C GLU A 121 -1.84 -14.71 5.59
N ALA A 122 -0.70 -14.08 5.32
CA ALA A 122 -0.28 -12.84 5.92
C ALA A 122 0.36 -11.94 4.86
N ASN A 123 0.23 -10.63 5.04
CA ASN A 123 0.84 -9.62 4.20
C ASN A 123 1.52 -8.56 5.07
N ALA A 124 2.61 -8.00 4.56
CA ALA A 124 3.35 -6.91 5.18
C ALA A 124 3.73 -5.90 4.11
N VAL A 125 3.54 -4.61 4.40
CA VAL A 125 4.08 -3.50 3.59
C VAL A 125 5.25 -2.94 4.37
N VAL A 126 6.42 -2.91 3.74
CA VAL A 126 7.67 -2.58 4.42
C VAL A 126 8.50 -1.68 3.51
N LYS A 127 9.10 -0.66 4.11
CA LYS A 127 10.10 0.18 3.47
C LYS A 127 11.47 -0.41 3.76
N THR A 128 12.23 -0.67 2.71
CA THR A 128 13.63 -1.15 2.76
C THR A 128 14.58 0.02 3.07
N THR A 129 15.83 -0.29 3.41
CA THR A 129 16.87 0.71 3.71
C THR A 129 17.22 1.61 2.53
N ASP A 130 17.05 1.13 1.30
CA ASP A 130 17.23 1.84 0.03
C ASP A 130 15.92 2.47 -0.48
N ASP A 131 14.98 2.76 0.42
CA ASP A 131 13.73 3.50 0.16
C ASP A 131 12.74 2.82 -0.82
N TYR A 132 12.90 1.54 -1.13
CA TYR A 132 11.85 0.79 -1.84
C TYR A 132 10.72 0.40 -0.89
N LEU A 133 9.48 0.69 -1.30
CA LEU A 133 8.28 0.23 -0.60
C LEU A 133 7.82 -1.10 -1.21
N VAL A 134 7.95 -2.18 -0.46
CA VAL A 134 7.68 -3.55 -0.91
C VAL A 134 6.49 -4.12 -0.14
N ARG A 135 5.59 -4.82 -0.84
CA ARG A 135 4.51 -5.62 -0.25
C ARG A 135 4.81 -7.10 -0.39
N LEU A 136 5.05 -7.76 0.75
CA LEU A 136 5.28 -9.19 0.87
C LEU A 136 3.98 -9.91 1.19
N PHE A 137 3.77 -11.07 0.57
CA PHE A 137 2.67 -11.98 0.86
C PHE A 137 3.27 -13.34 1.23
N ALA A 138 3.00 -13.80 2.45
CA ALA A 138 3.38 -15.13 2.90
C ALA A 138 2.15 -16.05 2.99
N ILE A 139 2.38 -17.32 2.66
CA ILE A 139 1.40 -18.39 2.77
C ILE A 139 2.00 -19.52 3.61
N ALA A 140 1.18 -20.11 4.47
CA ALA A 140 1.54 -21.27 5.28
C ALA A 140 0.33 -22.19 5.46
N PHE A 141 0.62 -23.47 5.72
CA PHE A 141 -0.40 -24.48 5.97
C PHE A 141 -0.12 -25.18 7.29
N THR A 142 -1.17 -25.59 7.99
CA THR A 142 -1.03 -26.38 9.22
C THR A 142 -0.46 -27.77 8.93
N LYS A 143 0.54 -28.19 9.71
CA LYS A 143 1.21 -29.48 9.60
C LYS A 143 0.53 -30.52 10.48
N ARG A 144 0.28 -31.71 9.92
CA ARG A 144 -0.26 -32.85 10.66
C ARG A 144 0.79 -33.39 11.62
N ARG A 145 0.39 -33.72 12.86
CA ARG A 145 1.30 -34.33 13.85
C ARG A 145 1.45 -35.84 13.60
N PRO A 146 2.62 -36.45 13.86
CA PRO A 146 2.88 -37.87 13.58
C PRO A 146 1.88 -38.87 14.18
N ASN A 147 1.23 -38.54 15.30
CA ASN A 147 0.27 -39.44 15.99
C ASN A 147 -1.17 -38.91 16.00
N GLN A 148 -1.53 -38.07 15.02
CA GLN A 148 -2.85 -37.45 14.98
C GLN A 148 -3.91 -38.40 14.40
N ILE A 149 -4.85 -38.83 15.26
CA ILE A 149 -5.98 -39.71 14.89
C ILE A 149 -6.93 -39.00 13.92
N LYS A 150 -7.26 -37.72 14.18
CA LYS A 150 -8.15 -36.94 13.31
C LYS A 150 -7.51 -36.74 11.92
N LYS A 151 -8.31 -36.97 10.87
CA LYS A 151 -7.91 -36.68 9.47
C LYS A 151 -7.72 -35.17 9.23
N THR A 152 -8.40 -34.33 10.00
CA THR A 152 -8.37 -32.88 9.89
C THR A 152 -7.38 -32.23 10.85
N THR A 153 -6.70 -31.20 10.37
CA THR A 153 -5.69 -30.44 11.09
C THR A 153 -6.04 -28.96 11.02
N TYR A 154 -7.12 -28.55 11.69
CA TYR A 154 -7.55 -27.15 11.69
C TYR A 154 -7.03 -26.41 12.91
N ALA A 155 -6.42 -25.25 12.69
CA ALA A 155 -6.03 -24.33 13.76
C ALA A 155 -7.25 -23.52 14.22
N ARG A 156 -7.31 -23.20 15.52
CA ARG A 156 -8.36 -22.32 16.05
C ARG A 156 -8.21 -20.90 15.49
N ALA A 157 -9.30 -20.14 15.39
CA ALA A 157 -9.26 -18.78 14.89
C ALA A 157 -8.29 -17.86 15.67
N SER A 158 -8.19 -18.02 16.99
CA SER A 158 -7.22 -17.29 17.83
C SER A 158 -5.77 -17.64 17.49
N GLN A 159 -5.47 -18.91 17.26
CA GLN A 159 -4.15 -19.37 16.84
C GLN A 159 -3.78 -18.81 15.45
N ILE A 160 -4.73 -18.79 14.51
CA ILE A 160 -4.52 -18.22 13.17
C ILE A 160 -4.17 -16.72 13.27
N ARG A 161 -4.87 -15.94 14.12
CA ARG A 161 -4.55 -14.52 14.33
C ARG A 161 -3.15 -14.34 14.93
N ALA A 162 -2.79 -15.15 15.92
CA ALA A 162 -1.47 -15.09 16.55
C ALA A 162 -0.34 -15.47 15.56
N ILE A 163 -0.58 -16.47 14.71
CA ILE A 163 0.35 -16.86 13.64
C ILE A 163 0.49 -15.74 12.62
N ARG A 164 -0.62 -15.12 12.17
CA ARG A 164 -0.58 -13.98 11.24
C ARG A 164 0.22 -12.81 11.79
N LYS A 165 0.02 -12.46 13.07
CA LYS A 165 0.81 -11.41 13.73
C LYS A 165 2.31 -11.73 13.66
N LYS A 166 2.72 -12.93 14.09
CA LYS A 166 4.12 -13.37 14.00
C LYS A 166 4.67 -13.38 12.56
N MET A 167 3.88 -13.81 11.58
CA MET A 167 4.29 -13.81 10.17
C MET A 167 4.54 -12.39 9.68
N THR A 168 3.65 -11.45 9.97
CA THR A 168 3.80 -10.03 9.60
C THR A 168 5.01 -9.41 10.30
N ASP A 169 5.21 -9.67 11.59
CA ASP A 169 6.34 -9.13 12.37
C ASP A 169 7.69 -9.62 11.83
N ILE A 170 7.81 -10.93 11.52
CA ILE A 170 9.03 -11.50 10.94
C ILE A 170 9.28 -10.93 9.53
N MET A 171 8.23 -10.82 8.71
CA MET A 171 8.36 -10.23 7.38
C MET A 171 8.80 -8.77 7.44
N ALA A 172 8.25 -7.99 8.38
CA ALA A 172 8.59 -6.59 8.58
C ALA A 172 10.06 -6.42 9.03
N ARG A 173 10.47 -7.14 10.08
CA ARG A 173 11.82 -7.07 10.65
C ARG A 173 12.92 -7.45 9.65
N GLU A 174 12.72 -8.53 8.90
CA GLU A 174 13.73 -9.01 7.95
C GLU A 174 13.83 -8.13 6.70
N ALA A 175 12.75 -7.45 6.30
CA ALA A 175 12.73 -6.59 5.13
C ALA A 175 13.14 -5.14 5.44
N SER A 176 12.84 -4.60 6.62
CA SER A 176 13.20 -3.23 7.00
C SER A 176 14.70 -3.05 7.22
N SER A 177 15.39 -4.10 7.67
CA SER A 177 16.83 -4.11 7.96
C SER A 177 17.72 -4.32 6.73
N CYS A 178 17.14 -4.58 5.57
CA CYS A 178 17.88 -4.95 4.36
C CYS A 178 17.69 -3.95 3.22
N THR A 179 18.65 -3.92 2.31
CA THR A 179 18.47 -3.33 0.97
C THR A 179 17.63 -4.26 0.11
N LEU A 180 17.08 -3.77 -1.01
CA LEU A 180 16.34 -4.61 -1.97
C LEU A 180 17.18 -5.82 -2.43
N THR A 181 18.47 -5.59 -2.69
CA THR A 181 19.43 -6.63 -3.09
C THR A 181 19.56 -7.72 -2.04
N GLN A 182 19.79 -7.34 -0.78
CA GLN A 182 19.91 -8.27 0.34
C GLN A 182 18.59 -9.02 0.59
N LEU A 183 17.45 -8.33 0.45
CA LEU A 183 16.13 -8.95 0.55
C LEU A 183 15.95 -10.04 -0.50
N VAL A 184 16.33 -9.80 -1.76
CA VAL A 184 16.29 -10.83 -2.82
C VAL A 184 17.19 -12.01 -2.47
N THR A 185 18.41 -11.77 -1.97
CA THR A 185 19.32 -12.84 -1.52
C THR A 185 18.73 -13.68 -0.38
N LYS A 186 17.94 -13.09 0.53
CA LYS A 186 17.22 -13.83 1.58
C LYS A 186 15.99 -14.58 1.05
N LEU A 187 15.34 -14.07 0.02
CA LEU A 187 14.15 -14.67 -0.58
C LEU A 187 14.48 -15.97 -1.31
N ILE A 188 15.60 -16.05 -2.04
CA ILE A 188 16.01 -17.24 -2.83
C ILE A 188 16.08 -18.52 -1.98
N PRO A 189 16.88 -18.60 -0.90
CA PRO A 189 16.97 -19.78 -0.02
C PRO A 189 15.78 -19.94 0.96
N GLU A 190 14.75 -19.11 0.85
CA GLU A 190 13.57 -19.13 1.71
C GLU A 190 13.83 -18.93 3.22
N VAL A 191 14.82 -18.11 3.59
CA VAL A 191 15.20 -17.88 5.01
C VAL A 191 14.00 -17.44 5.84
N MET A 192 13.20 -16.52 5.32
CA MET A 192 11.99 -16.00 5.98
C MET A 192 10.95 -17.11 6.23
N GLY A 193 10.81 -18.06 5.30
CA GLY A 193 9.87 -19.17 5.44
C GLY A 193 10.24 -20.10 6.59
N ARG A 194 11.53 -20.45 6.69
CA ARG A 194 12.08 -21.29 7.77
C ARG A 194 11.97 -20.62 9.13
N GLU A 195 12.22 -19.33 9.19
CA GLU A 195 12.11 -18.56 10.43
C GLU A 195 10.65 -18.45 10.92
N ILE A 196 9.71 -18.24 10.00
CA ILE A 196 8.27 -18.30 10.30
C ILE A 196 7.90 -19.67 10.85
N GLU A 197 8.35 -20.77 10.23
CA GLU A 197 8.06 -22.12 10.71
C GLU A 197 8.59 -22.33 12.14
N LYS A 198 9.85 -21.97 12.40
CA LYS A 198 10.47 -22.09 13.73
C LYS A 198 9.74 -21.25 14.80
N SER A 199 9.41 -20.01 14.48
CA SER A 199 8.80 -19.07 15.44
C SER A 199 7.33 -19.37 15.76
N THR A 200 6.64 -20.09 14.88
CA THR A 200 5.21 -20.44 15.01
C THR A 200 4.98 -21.83 15.60
N GLN A 201 6.01 -22.69 15.68
CA GLN A 201 5.92 -24.04 16.26
C GLN A 201 5.29 -24.07 17.66
N GLY A 202 5.56 -23.06 18.51
CA GLY A 202 4.97 -22.95 19.85
C GLY A 202 3.46 -22.68 19.87
N ILE A 203 2.89 -22.16 18.77
CA ILE A 203 1.43 -21.91 18.64
C ILE A 203 0.77 -23.10 17.95
N TYR A 204 1.26 -23.43 16.75
CA TYR A 204 0.76 -24.54 15.94
C TYR A 204 1.84 -24.92 14.91
N PRO A 205 2.11 -26.22 14.69
CA PRO A 205 3.10 -26.63 13.70
C PRO A 205 2.64 -26.30 12.28
N LEU A 206 3.49 -25.62 11.51
CA LEU A 206 3.23 -25.26 10.11
C LEU A 206 4.10 -26.07 9.15
N GLN A 207 3.71 -26.07 7.87
CA GLN A 207 4.45 -26.64 6.75
C GLN A 207 4.28 -25.73 5.52
N ASN A 208 5.21 -25.84 4.57
CA ASN A 208 5.19 -25.09 3.30
C ASN A 208 5.03 -23.58 3.53
N CYS A 209 5.82 -23.03 4.44
CA CYS A 209 5.84 -21.60 4.74
C CYS A 209 6.68 -20.89 3.67
N HIS A 210 6.03 -20.15 2.77
CA HIS A 210 6.72 -19.46 1.68
C HIS A 210 6.28 -18.00 1.55
N VAL A 211 7.19 -17.15 1.07
CA VAL A 211 6.83 -15.84 0.51
C VAL A 211 6.27 -16.06 -0.89
N ARG A 212 4.94 -16.11 -1.00
CA ARG A 212 4.20 -16.40 -2.24
C ARG A 212 4.39 -15.31 -3.29
N LYS A 213 4.39 -14.05 -2.85
CA LYS A 213 4.38 -12.91 -3.76
C LYS A 213 5.09 -11.71 -3.17
N VAL A 214 5.80 -11.00 -4.00
CA VAL A 214 6.47 -9.73 -3.68
C VAL A 214 6.07 -8.71 -4.74
N LYS A 215 5.52 -7.59 -4.30
CA LYS A 215 5.17 -6.46 -5.16
C LYS A 215 5.97 -5.24 -4.75
N LEU A 216 6.60 -4.58 -5.71
CA LEU A 216 7.16 -3.25 -5.50
C LEU A 216 6.02 -2.23 -5.66
N LEU A 217 5.74 -1.44 -4.62
CA LEU A 217 4.70 -0.42 -4.62
C LEU A 217 5.25 0.94 -5.03
N LYS A 218 6.38 1.32 -4.41
CA LYS A 218 7.07 2.57 -4.67
C LYS A 218 8.56 2.30 -4.79
N GLN A 219 9.18 3.01 -5.72
CA GLN A 219 10.62 2.99 -5.92
C GLN A 219 11.21 4.35 -5.54
N PRO A 220 12.46 4.38 -5.06
CA PRO A 220 13.20 5.62 -4.89
C PRO A 220 13.48 6.27 -6.24
N LYS A 221 14.02 7.49 -6.19
CA LYS A 221 14.49 8.19 -7.39
C LYS A 221 15.55 7.34 -8.08
N PHE A 222 15.48 7.27 -9.40
CA PHE A 222 16.44 6.51 -10.19
C PHE A 222 17.87 7.02 -9.94
N ASP A 223 18.75 6.10 -9.54
CA ASP A 223 20.18 6.34 -9.38
C ASP A 223 20.94 5.36 -10.29
N LEU A 224 21.68 5.92 -11.24
CA LEU A 224 22.49 5.15 -12.18
C LEU A 224 23.66 4.46 -11.47
N GLY A 225 24.25 5.06 -10.44
CA GLY A 225 25.39 4.48 -9.72
C GLY A 225 25.04 3.15 -9.07
N ASN A 226 23.93 3.12 -8.33
CA ASN A 226 23.42 1.91 -7.69
C ASN A 226 23.05 0.81 -8.72
N LEU A 227 22.51 1.18 -9.88
CA LEU A 227 22.22 0.21 -10.94
C LEU A 227 23.50 -0.40 -11.52
N LEU A 228 24.53 0.42 -11.75
CA LEU A 228 25.80 -0.06 -12.30
C LEU A 228 26.55 -0.96 -11.32
N SER A 229 26.51 -0.66 -10.02
CA SER A 229 27.07 -1.54 -9.00
C SER A 229 26.40 -2.92 -8.98
N LEU A 230 25.08 -2.99 -9.24
CA LEU A 230 24.34 -4.26 -9.33
C LEU A 230 24.74 -5.09 -10.56
N HIS A 231 25.32 -4.48 -11.58
CA HIS A 231 25.77 -5.17 -12.78
C HIS A 231 27.30 -5.32 -12.87
N GLY A 232 28.04 -4.79 -11.89
CA GLY A 232 29.50 -4.93 -11.79
C GLY A 232 30.27 -4.25 -12.93
N GLU A 233 29.63 -3.35 -13.69
CA GLU A 233 30.22 -2.64 -14.84
C GLU A 233 30.78 -1.28 -14.42
N SER A 234 31.49 -1.25 -13.29
CA SER A 234 32.40 -0.18 -12.91
C SER A 234 33.79 -0.79 -12.76
N ASN A 235 34.45 -1.08 -13.89
CA ASN A 235 35.90 -1.18 -14.04
C ASN A 235 36.22 -1.57 -15.49
N THR A 236 36.28 -0.57 -16.36
CA THR A 236 37.23 -0.56 -17.46
C THR A 236 38.03 0.73 -17.31
N ASP A 237 39.32 0.53 -17.02
CA ASP A 237 40.44 1.47 -17.02
C ASP A 237 40.62 2.37 -15.78
N ASP A 238 41.07 1.78 -14.67
CA ASP A 238 42.38 2.19 -14.13
C ASP A 238 43.04 1.05 -13.33
N SER A 239 44.25 0.66 -13.75
CA SER A 239 45.07 -0.36 -13.12
C SER A 239 45.85 0.24 -11.95
N GLY A 240 45.28 0.21 -10.74
CA GLY A 240 45.97 0.55 -9.50
C GLY A 240 46.33 -0.70 -8.69
N GLN A 241 47.62 -0.99 -8.55
CA GLN A 241 48.19 -2.08 -7.76
C GLN A 241 47.70 -2.08 -6.30
N LYS A 242 47.47 -3.28 -5.74
CA LYS A 242 47.28 -3.49 -4.30
C LYS A 242 48.51 -3.02 -3.53
N VAL A 243 48.31 -2.13 -2.55
CA VAL A 243 49.30 -1.85 -1.51
C VAL A 243 48.71 -2.24 -0.17
N GLU A 244 49.33 -3.23 0.48
CA GLU A 244 49.14 -3.52 1.90
C GLU A 244 49.71 -2.36 2.72
N GLY A 245 48.93 -1.86 3.66
CA GLY A 245 49.34 -0.76 4.53
C GLY A 245 48.52 -0.72 5.80
N ASN A 246 49.02 -1.40 6.83
CA ASN A 246 48.65 -1.20 8.23
C ASN A 246 48.58 0.29 8.57
N ARG A 247 47.39 0.78 8.98
CA ARG A 247 47.26 1.90 9.92
C ARG A 247 46.04 1.67 10.80
N GLU A 248 46.32 1.42 12.09
CA GLU A 248 45.37 1.59 13.17
C GLU A 248 44.87 3.04 13.19
N PHE A 249 43.56 3.21 13.31
CA PHE A 249 42.94 4.45 13.76
C PHE A 249 41.75 4.10 14.66
N LYS A 250 41.97 4.20 15.98
CA LYS A 250 40.94 4.45 17.02
C LYS A 250 40.66 5.97 16.99
N GLU A 251 39.54 6.57 17.36
CA GLU A 251 38.27 6.28 18.03
C GLU A 251 37.32 7.42 17.58
N GLN A 252 36.00 7.31 17.57
CA GLN A 252 35.18 7.72 18.72
C GLN A 252 33.80 7.05 18.62
N VAL A 253 33.50 6.27 19.64
CA VAL A 253 32.17 5.74 19.93
C VAL A 253 31.32 6.91 20.45
N LEU A 254 30.36 7.37 19.65
CA LEU A 254 29.17 8.00 20.22
C LEU A 254 28.20 6.89 20.59
N GLU A 255 28.23 6.49 21.86
CA GLU A 255 27.08 5.86 22.49
C GLU A 255 25.93 6.88 22.46
N ASN A 256 25.09 6.78 21.43
CA ASN A 256 23.70 7.14 21.61
C ASN A 256 22.94 5.83 21.74
N VAL A 257 22.64 5.50 23.00
CA VAL A 257 21.58 4.59 23.39
C VAL A 257 20.31 5.02 22.66
N VAL A 258 19.99 4.38 21.54
CA VAL A 258 18.61 4.31 21.09
C VAL A 258 18.08 3.02 21.67
N GLY A 259 17.54 3.14 22.88
CA GLY A 259 16.68 2.12 23.42
C GLY A 259 15.60 1.79 22.39
N PHE A 260 15.12 0.56 22.43
CA PHE A 260 13.76 0.27 21.97
C PHE A 260 12.84 1.23 22.71
N GLN A 261 12.51 2.36 22.08
CA GLN A 261 11.34 3.12 22.46
C GLN A 261 10.15 2.27 22.04
N GLN A 262 9.53 1.67 23.05
CA GLN A 262 8.08 1.60 23.16
C GLN A 262 7.46 2.83 22.47
N CYS A 263 6.40 2.64 21.67
CA CYS A 263 5.73 3.70 20.92
C CYS A 263 5.35 4.88 21.83
N ASP A 264 6.26 5.84 22.04
CA ASP A 264 5.94 7.07 22.74
C ASP A 264 5.05 7.87 21.78
N VAL A 265 3.74 7.84 22.03
CA VAL A 265 2.81 8.77 21.39
C VAL A 265 3.40 10.15 21.59
N ALA A 266 3.69 10.84 20.48
CA ALA A 266 4.32 12.15 20.53
C ALA A 266 3.57 13.06 21.52
N GLN A 267 4.32 13.79 22.36
CA GLN A 267 3.76 14.73 23.35
C GLN A 267 2.78 15.76 22.76
N HIS A 268 2.75 15.90 21.42
CA HIS A 268 1.89 16.79 20.67
C HIS A 268 1.23 16.09 19.48
N LEU A 269 -0.08 16.31 19.30
CA LEU A 269 -0.90 15.76 18.22
C LEU A 269 -1.53 16.87 17.38
N ASN A 270 -1.28 16.88 16.07
CA ASN A 270 -1.83 17.91 15.18
C ASN A 270 -3.25 17.53 14.71
N PHE A 271 -4.27 18.21 15.21
CA PHE A 271 -5.64 18.03 14.77
C PHE A 271 -5.95 18.92 13.56
N ILE A 272 -6.17 18.29 12.41
CA ILE A 272 -6.40 18.99 11.14
C ILE A 272 -7.89 19.28 10.98
N THR A 273 -8.29 20.49 11.37
CA THR A 273 -9.67 20.97 11.25
C THR A 273 -9.72 22.48 11.12
N GLY A 274 -10.63 22.97 10.29
CA GLY A 274 -11.02 24.39 10.27
C GLY A 274 -12.26 24.70 11.13
N ASN A 275 -12.90 23.69 11.73
CA ASN A 275 -14.18 23.86 12.43
C ASN A 275 -13.98 23.98 13.95
N LYS A 276 -14.29 25.16 14.50
CA LYS A 276 -14.15 25.48 15.93
C LYS A 276 -14.99 24.58 16.84
N ASN A 277 -16.18 24.17 16.39
CA ASN A 277 -17.06 23.31 17.20
C ASN A 277 -16.49 21.90 17.30
N LYS A 278 -15.90 21.37 16.21
CA LYS A 278 -15.20 20.07 16.21
C LYS A 278 -14.01 20.10 17.16
N LEU A 279 -13.20 21.15 17.08
CA LEU A 279 -12.06 21.36 17.98
C LEU A 279 -12.50 21.34 19.45
N ALA A 280 -13.54 22.11 19.80
CA ALA A 280 -14.03 22.20 21.17
C ALA A 280 -14.52 20.85 21.72
N GLU A 281 -15.19 20.03 20.91
CA GLU A 281 -15.63 18.69 21.34
C GLU A 281 -14.46 17.73 21.53
N VAL A 282 -13.49 17.72 20.61
CA VAL A 282 -12.30 16.86 20.70
C VAL A 282 -11.42 17.24 21.89
N GLN A 283 -11.20 18.54 22.10
CA GLN A 283 -10.39 19.06 23.20
C GLN A 283 -11.01 18.78 24.58
N ALA A 284 -12.34 18.88 24.70
CA ALA A 284 -13.04 18.56 25.95
C ALA A 284 -12.79 17.10 26.38
N ILE A 285 -12.78 16.16 25.44
CA ILE A 285 -12.63 14.72 25.72
C ILE A 285 -11.15 14.33 25.91
N LEU A 286 -10.24 14.87 25.09
CA LEU A 286 -8.81 14.60 25.17
C LEU A 286 -8.09 15.32 26.31
N SER A 287 -8.76 16.24 27.01
CA SER A 287 -8.25 16.83 28.28
C SER A 287 -7.90 15.77 29.34
N SER A 288 -8.47 14.56 29.23
CA SER A 288 -8.20 13.43 30.11
C SER A 288 -6.97 12.58 29.73
N THR A 289 -6.22 12.99 28.70
CA THR A 289 -5.01 12.31 28.20
C THR A 289 -3.79 13.25 28.26
N PRO A 290 -2.56 12.72 28.39
CA PRO A 290 -1.33 13.53 28.45
C PRO A 290 -0.90 14.14 27.10
N VAL A 291 -1.72 14.03 26.05
CA VAL A 291 -1.37 14.46 24.68
C VAL A 291 -1.80 15.91 24.46
N GLU A 292 -0.88 16.78 24.07
CA GLU A 292 -1.21 18.17 23.72
C GLU A 292 -1.80 18.26 22.31
N LEU A 293 -3.03 18.77 22.18
CA LEU A 293 -3.70 18.91 20.88
C LEU A 293 -3.36 20.27 20.23
N LYS A 294 -2.69 20.26 19.08
CA LYS A 294 -2.42 21.45 18.26
C LYS A 294 -3.38 21.50 17.07
N SER A 295 -4.23 22.52 17.00
CA SER A 295 -5.13 22.70 15.86
C SER A 295 -4.39 23.32 14.69
N GLN A 296 -4.49 22.72 13.51
CA GLN A 296 -4.01 23.30 12.27
C GLN A 296 -5.08 23.25 11.18
N ASN A 297 -5.15 24.31 10.37
CA ASN A 297 -6.04 24.36 9.22
C ASN A 297 -5.23 24.20 7.94
N VAL A 298 -5.18 22.98 7.41
CA VAL A 298 -4.48 22.65 6.17
C VAL A 298 -5.52 22.38 5.08
N ASP A 299 -5.37 23.06 3.94
CA ASP A 299 -6.21 22.78 2.77
C ASP A 299 -5.74 21.50 2.10
N LEU A 300 -6.56 20.45 2.18
CA LEU A 300 -6.25 19.11 1.67
C LEU A 300 -7.29 18.73 0.62
N VAL A 301 -6.81 18.17 -0.49
CA VAL A 301 -7.68 17.60 -1.52
C VAL A 301 -8.35 16.34 -0.97
N GLU A 302 -9.67 16.40 -0.78
CA GLU A 302 -10.49 15.25 -0.39
C GLU A 302 -10.85 14.41 -1.63
N ILE A 303 -10.55 13.11 -1.60
CA ILE A 303 -10.94 12.17 -2.65
C ILE A 303 -12.42 11.80 -2.56
N GLN A 304 -12.94 11.17 -3.62
CA GLN A 304 -14.25 10.54 -3.61
C GLN A 304 -14.07 9.04 -3.38
N GLY A 305 -14.82 8.46 -2.44
CA GLY A 305 -14.70 7.05 -2.07
C GLY A 305 -15.60 6.67 -0.91
N THR A 306 -15.28 5.56 -0.27
CA THR A 306 -15.90 5.11 0.98
C THR A 306 -15.47 5.96 2.17
N ILE A 307 -16.19 5.85 3.30
CA ILE A 307 -15.91 6.57 4.54
C ILE A 307 -14.45 6.33 4.99
N GLU A 308 -14.00 5.08 4.94
CA GLU A 308 -12.66 4.66 5.35
C GLU A 308 -11.58 5.13 4.38
N GLU A 309 -11.82 5.05 3.07
CA GLU A 309 -10.85 5.50 2.05
C GLU A 309 -10.60 7.01 2.16
N ILE A 310 -11.67 7.81 2.31
CA ILE A 310 -11.59 9.26 2.46
C ILE A 310 -10.80 9.62 3.72
N SER A 311 -11.18 9.04 4.87
CA SER A 311 -10.52 9.34 6.16
C SER A 311 -9.04 8.95 6.15
N THR A 312 -8.71 7.81 5.55
CA THR A 312 -7.34 7.30 5.46
C THR A 312 -6.48 8.15 4.52
N ASP A 313 -7.00 8.51 3.34
CA ASP A 313 -6.26 9.35 2.39
C ASP A 313 -6.04 10.77 2.96
N LYS A 314 -7.07 11.32 3.63
CA LYS A 314 -6.99 12.61 4.32
C LYS A 314 -5.93 12.61 5.41
N ALA A 315 -5.87 11.57 6.24
CA ALA A 315 -4.85 11.42 7.27
C ALA A 315 -3.45 11.30 6.67
N ARG A 316 -3.30 10.56 5.57
CA ARG A 316 -2.00 10.40 4.88
C ARG A 316 -1.50 11.73 4.31
N ARG A 317 -2.36 12.46 3.59
CA ARG A 317 -2.00 13.77 3.02
C ARG A 317 -1.73 14.81 4.11
N ALA A 318 -2.50 14.79 5.19
CA ALA A 318 -2.26 15.61 6.37
C ALA A 318 -0.87 15.32 6.96
N ALA A 319 -0.52 14.05 7.15
CA ALA A 319 0.76 13.64 7.70
C ALA A 319 1.91 14.09 6.79
N ASP A 320 1.76 13.91 5.47
CA ASP A 320 2.74 14.36 4.46
C ASP A 320 2.92 15.90 4.48
N ALA A 321 1.84 16.67 4.68
CA ALA A 321 1.89 18.13 4.72
C ALA A 321 2.48 18.69 6.03
N ILE A 322 2.16 18.06 7.16
CA ILE A 322 2.60 18.47 8.50
C ILE A 322 3.98 17.92 8.84
N ASN A 323 4.40 16.84 8.18
CA ASN A 323 5.62 16.09 8.48
C ASN A 323 5.68 15.64 9.96
N GLY A 324 4.57 15.09 10.47
CA GLY A 324 4.46 14.65 11.86
C GLY A 324 3.10 14.03 12.19
N PRO A 325 2.83 13.77 13.48
CA PRO A 325 1.63 13.08 13.92
C PRO A 325 0.39 13.95 13.71
N VAL A 326 -0.61 13.38 13.06
CA VAL A 326 -1.86 14.05 12.70
C VAL A 326 -3.07 13.24 13.14
N LEU A 327 -4.13 13.97 13.46
CA LEU A 327 -5.47 13.44 13.66
C LEU A 327 -6.40 14.17 12.70
N VAL A 328 -7.18 13.42 11.94
CA VAL A 328 -8.24 13.96 11.07
C VAL A 328 -9.58 13.36 11.46
N GLU A 329 -10.67 14.07 11.14
CA GLU A 329 -12.03 13.63 11.44
C GLU A 329 -12.99 13.88 10.28
N ASP A 330 -13.70 12.83 9.88
CA ASP A 330 -14.77 12.90 8.90
C ASP A 330 -16.10 12.48 9.51
N THR A 331 -17.11 13.32 9.28
CA THR A 331 -18.47 13.15 9.79
C THR A 331 -19.38 12.81 8.62
N CYS A 332 -20.02 11.65 8.67
CA CYS A 332 -20.88 11.13 7.63
C CYS A 332 -22.31 10.94 8.17
N LEU A 333 -23.29 11.07 7.27
CA LEU A 333 -24.68 10.77 7.58
C LEU A 333 -25.24 9.85 6.49
N CYS A 334 -25.52 8.61 6.86
CA CYS A 334 -25.89 7.55 5.96
C CYS A 334 -27.40 7.30 6.05
N PHE A 335 -28.14 7.42 4.95
CA PHE A 335 -29.55 7.03 4.94
C PHE A 335 -29.68 5.59 4.47
N ASN A 336 -30.41 4.76 5.20
CA ASN A 336 -30.61 3.37 4.79
C ASN A 336 -31.37 3.29 3.47
N ALA A 337 -32.38 4.14 3.29
CA ALA A 337 -33.14 4.28 2.04
C ALA A 337 -32.29 4.62 0.80
N PHE A 338 -31.13 5.27 0.97
CA PHE A 338 -30.23 5.64 -0.13
C PHE A 338 -29.01 4.72 -0.23
N SER A 339 -29.04 3.55 0.41
CA SER A 339 -27.87 2.65 0.49
C SER A 339 -26.62 3.39 1.01
N GLU A 340 -26.77 4.04 2.17
CA GLU A 340 -25.74 4.80 2.91
C GLU A 340 -25.35 6.17 2.35
N LEU A 341 -25.88 6.60 1.21
CA LEU A 341 -25.75 7.99 0.75
C LEU A 341 -26.64 8.93 1.59
N PRO A 342 -26.33 10.24 1.71
CA PRO A 342 -25.18 10.94 1.12
C PRO A 342 -23.83 10.58 1.78
N GLY A 343 -23.85 9.95 2.95
CA GLY A 343 -22.66 9.43 3.63
C GLY A 343 -21.60 10.52 3.84
N PRO A 344 -20.38 10.37 3.31
CA PRO A 344 -19.31 11.37 3.46
C PRO A 344 -19.62 12.69 2.75
N TYR A 345 -20.57 12.71 1.82
CA TYR A 345 -20.89 13.91 1.02
C TYR A 345 -21.92 14.82 1.67
N VAL A 346 -22.39 14.51 2.89
CA VAL A 346 -23.49 15.21 3.57
C VAL A 346 -23.30 16.73 3.68
N LYS A 347 -22.06 17.21 3.85
CA LYS A 347 -21.73 18.64 3.90
C LYS A 347 -22.23 19.40 2.66
N TRP A 348 -22.07 18.81 1.47
CA TRP A 348 -22.48 19.42 0.22
C TRP A 348 -23.99 19.46 0.06
N PHE A 349 -24.68 18.40 0.49
CA PHE A 349 -26.15 18.34 0.51
C PHE A 349 -26.73 19.39 1.47
N LEU A 350 -26.18 19.50 2.68
CA LEU A 350 -26.59 20.52 3.64
C LEU A 350 -26.35 21.93 3.12
N LYS A 351 -25.21 22.19 2.48
CA LYS A 351 -24.91 23.51 1.90
C LYS A 351 -25.90 23.89 0.80
N ALA A 352 -26.33 22.93 -0.02
CA ALA A 352 -27.23 23.18 -1.13
C ALA A 352 -28.70 23.32 -0.70
N LEU A 353 -29.18 22.45 0.20
CA LEU A 353 -30.59 22.39 0.59
C LEU A 353 -30.94 23.28 1.79
N GLY A 354 -29.95 23.49 2.68
CA GLY A 354 -30.18 24.04 4.01
C GLY A 354 -30.81 23.02 4.96
N VAL A 355 -30.56 23.20 6.27
CA VAL A 355 -30.99 22.29 7.34
C VAL A 355 -32.51 22.06 7.32
N LYS A 356 -33.31 23.12 7.14
CA LYS A 356 -34.77 23.04 7.17
C LYS A 356 -35.36 22.11 6.10
N GLN A 357 -34.74 22.04 4.93
CA GLN A 357 -35.23 21.21 3.81
C GLN A 357 -34.56 19.83 3.76
N PHE A 358 -33.53 19.60 4.57
CA PHE A 358 -32.70 18.42 4.48
C PHE A 358 -33.48 17.11 4.66
N HIS A 359 -34.45 17.09 5.58
CA HIS A 359 -35.33 15.93 5.81
C HIS A 359 -36.18 15.53 4.58
N LYS A 360 -36.44 16.49 3.67
CA LYS A 360 -37.24 16.24 2.45
C LYS A 360 -36.54 15.32 1.46
N LEU A 361 -35.23 15.10 1.58
CA LEU A 361 -34.50 14.10 0.78
C LEU A 361 -35.14 12.72 0.86
N LEU A 362 -35.70 12.37 2.03
CA LEU A 362 -36.34 11.09 2.24
C LEU A 362 -37.85 11.13 2.05
N ALA A 363 -38.46 12.25 1.60
CA ALA A 363 -39.92 12.41 1.57
C ALA A 363 -40.66 11.25 0.85
N GLY A 364 -40.11 10.76 -0.26
CA GLY A 364 -40.66 9.66 -1.05
C GLY A 364 -40.39 8.24 -0.53
N PHE A 365 -39.69 8.08 0.60
CA PHE A 365 -39.31 6.78 1.15
C PHE A 365 -40.05 6.52 2.46
N GLU A 366 -40.56 5.31 2.68
CA GLU A 366 -41.15 4.95 3.99
C GLU A 366 -40.07 4.87 5.07
N ASP A 367 -38.90 4.34 4.73
CA ASP A 367 -37.77 4.24 5.63
C ASP A 367 -37.07 5.60 5.81
N LYS A 368 -37.12 6.10 7.04
CA LYS A 368 -36.42 7.33 7.48
C LYS A 368 -35.20 7.03 8.35
N SER A 369 -34.83 5.77 8.51
CA SER A 369 -33.70 5.38 9.34
C SER A 369 -32.38 5.85 8.72
N ALA A 370 -31.50 6.31 9.60
CA ALA A 370 -30.21 6.84 9.23
C ALA A 370 -29.17 6.48 10.30
N GLN A 371 -27.92 6.50 9.89
CA GLN A 371 -26.80 6.28 10.77
C GLN A 371 -25.84 7.47 10.69
N ALA A 372 -25.59 8.06 11.85
CA ALA A 372 -24.53 9.02 12.04
C ALA A 372 -23.21 8.26 12.21
N VAL A 373 -22.19 8.60 11.42
CA VAL A 373 -20.88 7.93 11.46
C VAL A 373 -19.78 8.96 11.62
N CYS A 374 -18.95 8.82 12.64
CA CYS A 374 -17.74 9.63 12.83
C CYS A 374 -16.54 8.73 12.66
N THR A 375 -15.59 9.17 11.86
CA THR A 375 -14.34 8.45 11.65
C THR A 375 -13.18 9.37 12.00
N PHE A 376 -12.46 9.04 13.06
CA PHE A 376 -11.15 9.62 13.33
C PHE A 376 -10.09 8.77 12.66
N ALA A 377 -9.12 9.40 12.01
CA ALA A 377 -7.94 8.71 11.50
C ALA A 377 -6.69 9.38 12.07
N TYR A 378 -5.90 8.60 12.80
CA TYR A 378 -4.61 8.98 13.36
C TYR A 378 -3.50 8.48 12.43
N CYS A 379 -2.52 9.33 12.15
CA CYS A 379 -1.31 8.93 11.43
C CYS A 379 -0.09 9.49 12.17
N GLU A 380 0.90 8.65 12.45
CA GLU A 380 2.11 9.04 13.19
C GLU A 380 3.02 10.00 12.41
N GLY A 381 3.00 9.94 11.09
CA GLY A 381 3.78 10.80 10.22
C GLY A 381 3.84 10.29 8.79
N PRO A 382 4.55 10.99 7.89
CA PRO A 382 4.70 10.59 6.50
C PRO A 382 5.15 9.13 6.37
N GLY A 383 4.46 8.37 5.51
CA GLY A 383 4.77 6.96 5.27
C GLY A 383 4.24 5.95 6.30
N HIS A 384 3.59 6.40 7.39
CA HIS A 384 2.89 5.51 8.31
C HIS A 384 1.46 5.24 7.82
N GLU A 385 0.93 4.05 8.10
CA GLU A 385 -0.45 3.73 7.76
C GLU A 385 -1.42 4.30 8.81
N PRO A 386 -2.46 5.06 8.40
CA PRO A 386 -3.40 5.61 9.35
C PRO A 386 -4.20 4.55 10.10
N ILE A 387 -4.39 4.76 11.39
CA ILE A 387 -5.26 3.95 12.26
C ILE A 387 -6.61 4.64 12.35
N VAL A 388 -7.68 3.88 12.09
CA VAL A 388 -9.04 4.42 11.98
C VAL A 388 -9.90 4.02 13.18
N PHE A 389 -10.53 5.01 13.80
CA PHE A 389 -11.46 4.85 14.92
C PHE A 389 -12.83 5.34 14.51
N GLN A 390 -13.78 4.41 14.39
CA GLN A 390 -15.11 4.71 13.90
C GLN A 390 -16.16 4.56 15.01
N GLY A 391 -17.02 5.56 15.15
CA GLY A 391 -18.21 5.54 15.99
C GLY A 391 -19.45 5.68 15.14
N ARG A 392 -20.48 4.93 15.49
CA ARG A 392 -21.77 4.89 14.77
C ARG A 392 -22.90 5.09 15.77
N THR A 393 -23.93 5.81 15.37
CA THR A 393 -25.19 5.94 16.12
C THR A 393 -26.35 5.83 15.15
N ASP A 394 -27.26 4.90 15.44
CA ASP A 394 -28.49 4.70 14.67
C ASP A 394 -29.54 5.72 15.11
N GLY A 395 -30.33 6.21 14.17
CA GLY A 395 -31.36 7.20 14.41
C GLY A 395 -32.30 7.33 13.23
N LYS A 396 -33.02 8.45 13.17
CA LYS A 396 -33.98 8.76 12.10
C LYS A 396 -33.83 10.19 11.64
N ILE A 397 -34.13 10.42 10.37
CA ILE A 397 -34.22 11.78 9.84
C ILE A 397 -35.62 12.32 10.02
N VAL A 398 -35.71 13.46 10.70
CA VAL A 398 -36.97 14.15 11.03
C VAL A 398 -36.91 15.61 10.60
N GLU A 399 -38.07 16.27 10.62
CA GLU A 399 -38.12 17.71 10.43
C GLU A 399 -37.27 18.43 11.48
N ALA A 400 -36.63 19.54 11.07
CA ALA A 400 -35.65 20.24 11.90
C ALA A 400 -36.29 20.78 13.20
N ARG A 401 -35.76 20.37 14.35
CA ARG A 401 -36.13 20.89 15.69
C ARG A 401 -34.88 21.36 16.44
N GLY A 402 -35.05 22.30 17.36
CA GLY A 402 -33.93 22.90 18.11
C GLY A 402 -33.06 23.87 17.31
N PRO A 403 -31.89 24.28 17.85
CA PRO A 403 -30.92 25.14 17.16
C PRO A 403 -30.38 24.53 15.86
N THR A 404 -30.29 25.34 14.80
CA THR A 404 -29.84 24.91 13.47
C THR A 404 -28.41 25.37 13.14
N ASP A 405 -27.60 25.63 14.15
CA ASP A 405 -26.26 26.20 14.07
C ASP A 405 -25.17 25.15 13.79
N PHE A 406 -25.46 23.86 14.00
CA PHE A 406 -24.48 22.79 13.83
C PHE A 406 -24.94 21.66 12.91
N GLY A 407 -24.49 21.72 11.65
CA GLY A 407 -24.59 20.61 10.69
C GLY A 407 -26.02 20.14 10.47
N TRP A 408 -26.26 18.85 10.68
CA TRP A 408 -27.56 18.19 10.53
C TRP A 408 -28.18 17.81 11.89
N ASP A 409 -27.62 18.25 13.02
CA ASP A 409 -28.04 17.81 14.37
C ASP A 409 -29.55 18.06 14.60
N ALA A 410 -30.10 19.16 14.07
CA ALA A 410 -31.52 19.47 14.16
C ALA A 410 -32.43 18.48 13.41
N CYS A 411 -31.89 17.71 12.46
CA CYS A 411 -32.64 16.77 11.63
C CYS A 411 -32.40 15.30 11.98
N PHE A 412 -31.47 14.99 12.89
CA PHE A 412 -31.17 13.62 13.29
C PHE A 412 -31.72 13.34 14.68
N GLU A 413 -32.72 12.47 14.74
CA GLU A 413 -33.39 12.04 15.96
C GLU A 413 -32.76 10.76 16.52
N TYR A 414 -32.49 10.77 17.82
CA TYR A 414 -32.11 9.62 18.63
C TYR A 414 -33.02 9.57 19.86
N ASP A 415 -33.69 8.43 20.07
CA ASP A 415 -34.60 8.20 21.21
C ASP A 415 -35.65 9.32 21.43
N GLY A 416 -36.21 9.84 20.34
CA GLY A 416 -37.32 10.81 20.38
C GLY A 416 -36.90 12.29 20.49
N GLN A 417 -35.61 12.59 20.62
CA GLN A 417 -35.07 13.95 20.61
C GLN A 417 -34.06 14.11 19.47
N THR A 418 -34.01 15.30 18.85
CA THR A 418 -32.94 15.62 17.91
C THR A 418 -31.65 15.92 18.63
N TYR A 419 -30.51 15.69 17.98
CA TYR A 419 -29.20 16.04 18.56
C TYR A 419 -29.09 17.52 18.94
N ALA A 420 -29.83 18.41 18.27
CA ALA A 420 -29.86 19.83 18.60
C ALA A 420 -30.66 20.14 19.87
N GLU A 421 -31.63 19.32 20.24
CA GLU A 421 -32.44 19.48 21.47
C GLU A 421 -31.71 18.97 22.71
N MET A 422 -30.66 18.16 22.53
CA MET A 422 -29.91 17.54 23.62
C MET A 422 -28.87 18.51 24.21
N PRO A 423 -28.70 18.53 25.55
CA PRO A 423 -27.54 19.15 26.17
C PRO A 423 -26.23 18.56 25.63
N LYS A 424 -25.22 19.41 25.43
CA LYS A 424 -23.95 19.02 24.79
C LYS A 424 -23.25 17.85 25.50
N GLU A 425 -23.30 17.82 26.84
CA GLU A 425 -22.69 16.74 27.63
C GLU A 425 -23.39 15.40 27.43
N GLU A 426 -24.73 15.39 27.33
CA GLU A 426 -25.50 14.18 27.07
C GLU A 426 -25.30 13.67 25.65
N LYS A 427 -25.34 14.58 24.67
CA LYS A 427 -25.03 14.27 23.26
C LYS A 427 -23.66 13.61 23.13
N ASN A 428 -22.64 14.14 23.81
CA ASN A 428 -21.28 13.61 23.73
C ASN A 428 -21.17 12.16 24.24
N LYS A 429 -22.02 11.71 25.17
CA LYS A 429 -22.01 10.32 25.66
C LYS A 429 -22.56 9.31 24.65
N ILE A 430 -23.52 9.72 23.83
CA ILE A 430 -24.24 8.83 22.90
C ILE A 430 -23.85 9.02 21.43
N SER A 431 -23.26 10.15 21.07
CA SER A 431 -22.98 10.52 19.70
C SER A 431 -21.91 9.63 19.06
N HIS A 432 -22.05 9.46 17.75
CA HIS A 432 -21.06 8.86 16.86
C HIS A 432 -19.64 9.41 17.09
N ARG A 433 -19.49 10.74 17.24
CA ARG A 433 -18.18 11.36 17.55
C ARG A 433 -17.66 10.96 18.93
N GLY A 434 -18.50 11.02 19.96
CA GLY A 434 -18.12 10.59 21.31
C GLY A 434 -17.69 9.13 21.37
N ARG A 435 -18.44 8.24 20.69
CA ARG A 435 -18.09 6.81 20.55
C ARG A 435 -16.76 6.59 19.82
N ALA A 436 -16.49 7.37 18.77
CA ALA A 436 -15.23 7.29 18.02
C ALA A 436 -14.05 7.80 18.88
N LEU A 437 -14.25 8.91 19.60
CA LEU A 437 -13.27 9.48 20.52
C LEU A 437 -12.98 8.57 21.71
N ALA A 438 -13.98 7.86 22.25
CA ALA A 438 -13.78 6.90 23.32
C ALA A 438 -12.79 5.79 22.88
N LYS A 439 -12.96 5.26 21.67
CA LYS A 439 -12.03 4.28 21.07
C LYS A 439 -10.63 4.85 20.85
N LEU A 440 -10.54 6.07 20.35
CA LEU A 440 -9.26 6.77 20.19
C LEU A 440 -8.56 6.98 21.54
N THR A 441 -9.31 7.40 22.56
CA THR A 441 -8.80 7.69 23.92
C THR A 441 -8.32 6.41 24.61
N GLU A 442 -9.08 5.32 24.50
CA GLU A 442 -8.69 4.01 25.01
C GLU A 442 -7.40 3.53 24.35
N TRP A 443 -7.28 3.72 23.03
CA TRP A 443 -6.07 3.38 22.29
C TRP A 443 -4.87 4.26 22.70
N LEU A 444 -5.05 5.58 22.81
CA LEU A 444 -3.99 6.50 23.25
C LEU A 444 -3.47 6.16 24.66
N LYS A 445 -4.36 5.75 25.58
CA LYS A 445 -3.99 5.33 26.94
C LYS A 445 -3.30 3.97 27.02
N ALA A 446 -3.39 3.16 25.98
CA ALA A 446 -2.71 1.86 25.92
C ALA A 446 -1.31 1.97 25.32
N GLU A 447 -1.06 3.01 24.52
CA GLU A 447 0.23 3.26 23.86
C GLU A 447 1.11 4.26 24.64
N VAL A 448 0.53 5.19 25.41
CA VAL A 448 1.22 6.00 26.44
C VAL A 448 1.27 5.23 27.75
#